data_AF-A0A3R7IY67-F1
#
_entry.id   AF-A0A3R7IY67-F1
#
_cell.length_a   1.000
_cell.length_b   1.000
_cell.length_c   1.000
_cell.angle_alpha   90.00
_cell.angle_beta   90.00
_cell.angle_gamma   90.00
#
_symmetry.space_group_name_H-M   'P 1'
#
loop_
_entity.id
_entity.type
_entity.pdbx_description
1 polymer ?
#
loop_
_entity_poly.entity_id
_entity_poly.type
_entity_poly.pdbx_seq_one_letter_code
_entity_poly.pdbx_strand_id
1 'polypeptide(L)'
;MELGVRLGEVRTVAGPEGRRRVPVAEVERLRSAEGFPDTLRERVRSVTATEGAALLGTGPARFTRLAKVGCFSPVMFYVNRYRALVWLYPAAELRKFAEREPALLTGSTPRGLRKMLDAGEDWRARNWRSRRVAQLAREAENAWERAAVAAAVLGPDQLAEVVDDPYERAHLRRLRASLLSAKGEPPSSRPLVEPLLTADDPDEILWHRISLALCLDEARAERPAPRPGEAGRPGWVPPSPEPAPAGGDGHGPGAESAAGAAVRPGRARPSAPVRPAGRTERSGPPGRPGPRGLWRRLHRSRSR
;
A
#
# COMPACT_ATOMS: atom_id res chain seq x y z
N MET A 1 -12.35 8.23 11.73
CA MET A 1 -10.89 8.30 11.51
C MET A 1 -10.42 7.15 10.63
N GLU A 2 -10.46 5.91 11.12
CA GLU A 2 -9.94 4.73 10.38
C GLU A 2 -10.50 4.57 8.95
N LEU A 3 -11.81 4.71 8.77
CA LEU A 3 -12.44 4.68 7.44
C LEU A 3 -11.93 5.77 6.50
N GLY A 4 -11.66 6.98 7.01
CA GLY A 4 -11.10 8.07 6.22
C GLY A 4 -9.70 7.77 5.73
N VAL A 5 -8.89 7.08 6.53
CA VAL A 5 -7.55 6.63 6.11
C VAL A 5 -7.66 5.54 5.03
N ARG A 6 -8.53 4.54 5.25
CA ARG A 6 -8.76 3.45 4.27
C ARG A 6 -9.27 3.94 2.92
N LEU A 7 -10.04 5.04 2.92
CA LEU A 7 -10.55 5.67 1.71
C LEU A 7 -9.60 6.72 1.12
N GLY A 8 -8.49 7.04 1.80
CA GLY A 8 -7.55 8.08 1.39
C GLY A 8 -8.04 9.52 1.60
N GLU A 9 -9.16 9.70 2.32
CA GLU A 9 -9.73 11.00 2.67
C GLU A 9 -8.96 11.71 3.79
N VAL A 10 -8.25 10.94 4.62
CA VAL A 10 -7.42 11.44 5.72
C VAL A 10 -5.99 10.93 5.55
N ARG A 11 -5.05 11.88 5.41
CA ARG A 11 -3.62 11.57 5.33
C ARG A 11 -3.07 11.25 6.72
N THR A 12 -2.21 10.24 6.80
CA THR A 12 -1.51 9.89 8.04
C THR A 12 -0.03 9.79 7.80
N VAL A 13 0.74 10.03 8.87
CA VAL A 13 2.18 9.84 8.93
C VAL A 13 2.53 8.75 9.94
N ALA A 14 3.73 8.21 9.79
CA ALA A 14 4.41 7.42 10.79
C ALA A 14 4.36 8.11 12.17
N GLY A 15 4.12 7.33 13.22
CA GLY A 15 4.21 7.82 14.59
C GLY A 15 4.94 6.82 15.47
N PRO A 16 5.24 7.20 16.71
CA PRO A 16 5.95 6.34 17.65
C PRO A 16 5.25 4.98 17.79
N GLU A 17 6.04 3.91 17.93
CA GLU A 17 5.57 2.53 18.11
C GLU A 17 4.70 2.01 16.95
N GLY A 18 4.92 2.50 15.73
CA GLY A 18 4.16 2.08 14.54
C GLY A 18 2.71 2.58 14.54
N ARG A 19 2.33 3.48 15.44
CA ARG A 19 0.99 4.09 15.47
C ARG A 19 0.91 5.21 14.45
N ARG A 20 -0.06 5.15 13.54
CA ARG A 20 -0.31 6.23 12.58
C ARG A 20 -0.89 7.46 13.27
N ARG A 21 -0.39 8.64 12.89
CA ARG A 21 -0.88 9.94 13.38
C ARG A 21 -1.41 10.79 12.23
N VAL A 22 -2.42 11.60 12.49
CA VAL A 22 -2.91 12.61 11.55
C VAL A 22 -2.14 13.90 11.84
N PRO A 23 -1.38 14.46 10.87
CA PRO A 23 -0.69 15.73 11.07
C PRO A 23 -1.66 16.86 11.41
N VAL A 24 -1.23 17.82 12.25
CA VAL A 24 -2.06 19.00 12.57
C VAL A 24 -2.47 19.75 11.31
N ALA A 25 -1.55 19.90 10.34
CA ALA A 25 -1.86 20.52 9.05
C ALA A 25 -2.98 19.80 8.27
N GLU A 26 -3.07 18.47 8.38
CA GLU A 26 -4.15 17.70 7.75
C GLU A 26 -5.48 17.93 8.48
N VAL A 27 -5.46 18.06 9.81
CA VAL A 27 -6.64 18.42 10.60
C VAL A 27 -7.14 19.81 10.20
N GLU A 28 -6.25 20.79 10.10
CA GLU A 28 -6.61 22.17 9.70
C GLU A 28 -7.11 22.23 8.25
N ARG A 29 -6.52 21.46 7.32
CA ARG A 29 -7.04 21.32 5.95
C ARG A 29 -8.47 20.75 5.94
N LEU A 30 -8.75 19.76 6.78
CA LEU A 30 -10.08 19.16 6.86
C LEU A 30 -11.09 20.13 7.49
N ARG A 31 -10.71 20.86 8.54
CA ARG A 31 -11.55 21.86 9.22
C ARG A 31 -11.87 23.07 8.36
N SER A 32 -10.92 23.50 7.54
CA SER A 32 -11.08 24.63 6.61
C SER A 32 -11.84 24.25 5.33
N ALA A 33 -12.14 22.97 5.11
CA ALA A 33 -12.96 22.55 3.99
C ALA A 33 -14.42 22.96 4.18
N GLU A 34 -15.04 23.45 3.11
CA GLU A 34 -16.45 23.84 3.13
C GLU A 34 -17.35 22.65 3.55
N GLY A 35 -18.35 22.96 4.39
CA GLY A 35 -19.28 21.97 4.91
C GLY A 35 -18.67 20.94 5.87
N PHE A 36 -17.50 21.20 6.45
CA PHE A 36 -16.95 20.38 7.54
C PHE A 36 -17.85 20.49 8.80
N PRO A 37 -18.13 19.38 9.50
CA PRO A 37 -17.64 18.01 9.30
C PRO A 37 -18.48 17.13 8.37
N ASP A 38 -19.64 17.60 7.90
CA ASP A 38 -20.63 16.75 7.25
C ASP A 38 -20.20 16.29 5.85
N THR A 39 -19.49 17.14 5.09
CA THR A 39 -18.92 16.75 3.79
C THR A 39 -17.84 15.67 3.93
N LEU A 40 -17.08 15.66 5.02
CA LEU A 40 -16.14 14.58 5.32
C LEU A 40 -16.89 13.32 5.75
N ARG A 41 -17.89 13.45 6.62
CA ARG A 41 -18.73 12.32 7.07
C ARG A 41 -19.37 11.60 5.88
N GLU A 42 -19.89 12.36 4.91
CA GLU A 42 -20.50 11.78 3.72
C GLU A 42 -19.49 11.06 2.83
N ARG A 43 -18.28 11.58 2.69
CA ARG A 43 -17.20 10.91 1.93
C ARG A 43 -16.72 9.63 2.58
N VAL A 44 -16.65 9.57 3.91
CA VAL A 44 -16.22 8.37 4.64
C VAL A 44 -17.37 7.42 4.99
N ARG A 45 -18.61 7.81 4.67
CA ARG A 45 -19.80 7.01 4.95
C ARG A 45 -19.69 5.67 4.25
N SER A 46 -19.77 4.61 5.04
CA SER A 46 -19.78 3.24 4.56
C SER A 46 -21.10 2.59 4.94
N VAL A 47 -21.68 1.84 4.01
CA VAL A 47 -23.03 1.26 4.13
C VAL A 47 -22.97 -0.25 3.95
N THR A 48 -23.89 -0.96 4.60
CA THR A 48 -24.10 -2.39 4.38
C THR A 48 -24.67 -2.67 3.00
N ALA A 49 -24.74 -3.94 2.59
CA ALA A 49 -25.35 -4.32 1.32
C ALA A 49 -26.84 -3.91 1.22
N THR A 50 -27.59 -3.98 2.32
CA THR A 50 -29.00 -3.60 2.36
C THR A 50 -29.17 -2.09 2.17
N GLU A 51 -28.41 -1.29 2.91
CA GLU A 51 -28.43 0.17 2.79
C GLU A 51 -27.89 0.63 1.44
N GLY A 52 -26.85 -0.03 0.92
CA GLY A 52 -26.30 0.23 -0.40
C GLY A 52 -27.30 -0.08 -1.53
N ALA A 53 -28.08 -1.15 -1.40
CA ALA A 53 -29.14 -1.47 -2.34
C ALA A 53 -30.23 -0.39 -2.36
N ALA A 54 -30.66 0.07 -1.18
CA ALA A 54 -31.61 1.18 -1.06
C ALA A 54 -31.06 2.48 -1.67
N LEU A 55 -29.79 2.80 -1.41
CA LEU A 55 -29.12 3.99 -1.97
C LEU A 55 -29.06 3.96 -3.51
N LEU A 56 -28.94 2.77 -4.09
CA LEU A 56 -28.90 2.57 -5.55
C LEU A 56 -30.28 2.36 -6.18
N GLY A 57 -31.37 2.36 -5.41
CA GLY A 57 -32.71 2.07 -5.94
C GLY A 57 -32.87 0.66 -6.49
N THR A 58 -32.14 -0.33 -5.93
CA THR A 58 -32.14 -1.73 -6.39
C THR A 58 -32.55 -2.69 -5.27
N GLY A 59 -32.96 -3.91 -5.62
CA GLY A 59 -33.12 -5.01 -4.67
C GLY A 59 -31.78 -5.53 -4.11
N PRO A 60 -31.74 -6.06 -2.86
CA PRO A 60 -30.52 -6.59 -2.23
C PRO A 60 -29.83 -7.72 -3.00
N ALA A 61 -30.60 -8.57 -3.70
CA ALA A 61 -30.06 -9.65 -4.51
C ALA A 61 -29.24 -9.12 -5.70
N ARG A 62 -29.74 -8.07 -6.39
CA ARG A 62 -29.02 -7.44 -7.49
C ARG A 62 -27.79 -6.70 -6.99
N PHE A 63 -27.89 -5.96 -5.89
CA PHE A 63 -26.73 -5.33 -5.26
C PHE A 63 -25.62 -6.34 -4.99
N THR A 64 -25.97 -7.47 -4.36
CA THR A 64 -25.01 -8.53 -4.03
C THR A 64 -24.38 -9.13 -5.28
N ARG A 65 -25.16 -9.37 -6.34
CA ARG A 65 -24.64 -9.84 -7.63
C ARG A 65 -23.63 -8.86 -8.22
N LEU A 66 -23.95 -7.57 -8.28
CA LEU A 66 -23.03 -6.54 -8.78
C LEU A 66 -21.74 -6.44 -7.95
N ALA A 67 -21.84 -6.55 -6.63
CA ALA A 67 -20.69 -6.57 -5.73
C ALA A 67 -19.78 -7.79 -5.98
N LYS A 68 -20.38 -8.98 -6.16
CA LYS A 68 -19.64 -10.23 -6.38
C LYS A 68 -18.82 -10.24 -7.67
N VAL A 69 -19.27 -9.55 -8.71
CA VAL A 69 -18.51 -9.41 -9.97
C VAL A 69 -17.58 -8.19 -9.99
N GLY A 70 -17.46 -7.49 -8.86
CA GLY A 70 -16.50 -6.39 -8.73
C GLY A 70 -16.94 -5.06 -9.35
N CYS A 71 -18.23 -4.83 -9.62
CA CYS A 71 -18.72 -3.52 -10.08
C CYS A 71 -18.37 -2.40 -9.09
N PHE A 72 -18.34 -2.73 -7.80
CA PHE A 72 -17.87 -1.91 -6.71
C PHE A 72 -17.31 -2.81 -5.62
N SER A 73 -16.43 -2.26 -4.78
CA SER A 73 -15.62 -3.07 -3.88
C SER A 73 -15.82 -2.65 -2.43
N PRO A 74 -15.89 -3.60 -1.48
CA PRO A 74 -16.00 -3.25 -0.09
C PRO A 74 -14.72 -2.60 0.43
N VAL A 75 -14.87 -1.73 1.43
CA VAL A 75 -13.75 -1.06 2.11
C VAL A 75 -13.38 -1.75 3.41
N MET A 76 -14.37 -2.31 4.11
CA MET A 76 -14.19 -3.09 5.33
C MET A 76 -15.21 -4.21 5.40
N PHE A 77 -15.03 -5.08 6.37
CA PHE A 77 -16.05 -6.01 6.82
C PHE A 77 -16.04 -6.08 8.35
N TYR A 78 -17.06 -6.72 8.90
CA TYR A 78 -17.07 -7.19 10.28
C TYR A 78 -17.86 -8.49 10.38
N VAL A 79 -17.56 -9.30 11.38
CA VAL A 79 -18.40 -10.45 11.73
C VAL A 79 -19.45 -10.00 12.74
N ASN A 80 -20.72 -10.19 12.42
CA ASN A 80 -21.82 -9.78 13.31
C ASN A 80 -22.00 -10.77 14.49
N ARG A 81 -22.89 -10.44 15.43
CA ARG A 81 -23.21 -11.31 16.58
C ARG A 81 -23.73 -12.70 16.21
N TYR A 82 -24.20 -12.87 14.97
CA TYR A 82 -24.72 -14.11 14.41
C TYR A 82 -23.68 -14.88 13.58
N ARG A 83 -22.39 -14.50 13.66
CA ARG A 83 -21.29 -15.09 12.90
C ARG A 83 -21.47 -15.01 11.38
N ALA A 84 -22.16 -13.97 10.90
CA ALA A 84 -22.22 -13.67 9.48
C ALA A 84 -21.23 -12.54 9.15
N LEU A 85 -20.50 -12.71 8.05
CA LEU A 85 -19.62 -11.70 7.48
C LEU A 85 -20.45 -10.60 6.82
N VAL A 86 -20.31 -9.37 7.30
CA VAL A 86 -20.98 -8.19 6.76
C VAL A 86 -19.96 -7.30 6.06
N TRP A 87 -20.17 -7.08 4.76
CA TRP A 87 -19.36 -6.16 3.96
C TRP A 87 -19.88 -4.74 4.04
N LEU A 88 -18.96 -3.78 4.12
CA LEU A 88 -19.22 -2.35 4.10
C LEU A 88 -18.68 -1.72 2.82
N TYR A 89 -19.52 -0.92 2.16
CA TYR A 89 -19.24 -0.30 0.86
C TYR A 89 -19.23 1.23 0.99
N PRO A 90 -18.30 1.95 0.34
CA PRO A 90 -18.27 3.40 0.41
C PRO A 90 -19.49 4.00 -0.31
N ALA A 91 -20.32 4.78 0.38
CA ALA A 91 -21.53 5.36 -0.18
C ALA A 91 -21.22 6.28 -1.39
N ALA A 92 -20.12 7.03 -1.31
CA ALA A 92 -19.66 7.88 -2.41
C ALA A 92 -19.31 7.09 -3.68
N GLU A 93 -18.70 5.91 -3.56
CA GLU A 93 -18.38 5.06 -4.71
C GLU A 93 -19.64 4.45 -5.32
N LEU A 94 -20.62 4.08 -4.49
CA LEU A 94 -21.91 3.59 -4.97
C LEU A 94 -22.64 4.66 -5.80
N ARG A 95 -22.69 5.92 -5.33
CA ARG A 95 -23.32 7.01 -6.10
C ARG A 95 -22.62 7.25 -7.45
N LYS A 96 -21.29 7.32 -7.45
CA LYS A 96 -20.50 7.45 -8.69
C LYS A 96 -20.76 6.29 -9.65
N PHE A 97 -20.93 5.08 -9.12
CA PHE A 97 -21.30 3.92 -9.93
C PHE A 97 -22.71 4.07 -10.53
N ALA A 98 -23.69 4.56 -9.76
CA ALA A 98 -25.04 4.81 -10.25
C ALA A 98 -25.08 5.84 -11.38
N GLU A 99 -24.28 6.89 -11.27
CA GLU A 99 -24.14 7.93 -12.30
C GLU A 99 -23.49 7.37 -13.56
N ARG A 100 -22.44 6.54 -13.42
CA ARG A 100 -21.68 6.01 -14.55
C ARG A 100 -22.41 4.87 -15.27
N GLU A 101 -23.06 3.97 -14.53
CA GLU A 101 -23.61 2.72 -15.05
C GLU A 101 -25.09 2.49 -14.65
N PRO A 102 -26.00 3.44 -14.92
CA PRO A 102 -27.40 3.33 -14.48
C PRO A 102 -28.11 2.11 -15.09
N ALA A 103 -27.69 1.69 -16.29
CA ALA A 103 -28.23 0.51 -16.98
C ALA A 103 -27.95 -0.82 -16.25
N LEU A 104 -26.95 -0.87 -15.35
CA LEU A 104 -26.67 -2.07 -14.55
C LEU A 104 -27.57 -2.18 -13.30
N LEU A 105 -28.11 -1.03 -12.85
CA LEU A 105 -29.00 -0.95 -11.69
C LEU A 105 -30.42 -1.41 -12.04
N THR A 106 -30.82 -1.19 -13.30
CA THR A 106 -32.16 -1.54 -13.81
C THR A 106 -32.08 -2.66 -14.85
N GLY A 107 -33.22 -3.22 -15.25
CA GLY A 107 -33.30 -4.14 -16.38
C GLY A 107 -32.53 -5.48 -16.25
N SER A 108 -32.24 -6.11 -17.39
CA SER A 108 -31.62 -7.44 -17.45
C SER A 108 -30.11 -7.36 -17.23
N THR A 109 -29.55 -8.26 -16.41
CA THR A 109 -28.09 -8.34 -16.23
C THR A 109 -27.41 -8.66 -17.57
N PRO A 110 -26.44 -7.86 -18.06
CA PRO A 110 -25.76 -8.11 -19.33
C PRO A 110 -25.14 -9.50 -19.41
N ARG A 111 -25.08 -10.07 -20.62
CA ARG A 111 -24.63 -11.46 -20.85
C ARG A 111 -23.24 -11.75 -20.27
N GLY A 112 -22.30 -10.82 -20.42
CA GLY A 112 -20.94 -10.97 -19.87
C GLY A 112 -20.96 -11.08 -18.34
N LEU A 113 -21.69 -10.18 -17.68
CA LEU A 113 -21.85 -10.17 -16.23
C LEU A 113 -22.61 -11.41 -15.72
N ARG A 114 -23.58 -11.89 -16.49
CA ARG A 114 -24.33 -13.11 -16.18
C ARG A 114 -23.42 -14.33 -16.16
N LYS A 115 -22.55 -14.50 -17.16
CA LYS A 115 -21.57 -15.59 -17.20
C LYS A 115 -20.65 -15.59 -15.97
N MET A 116 -20.19 -14.41 -15.53
CA MET A 116 -19.36 -14.30 -14.33
C MET A 116 -20.11 -14.72 -13.06
N LEU A 117 -21.40 -14.37 -12.97
CA LEU A 117 -22.26 -14.77 -11.86
C LEU A 117 -22.59 -16.26 -11.86
N ASP A 118 -22.84 -16.83 -13.04
CA ASP A 118 -23.10 -18.26 -13.21
C ASP A 118 -21.86 -19.11 -12.88
N ALA A 119 -20.66 -18.56 -13.08
CA ALA A 119 -19.40 -19.17 -12.62
C ALA A 119 -19.24 -19.15 -11.08
N GLY A 120 -20.12 -18.44 -10.36
CA GLY A 120 -20.12 -18.39 -8.90
C GLY A 120 -18.99 -17.55 -8.30
N GLU A 121 -18.29 -16.75 -9.11
CA GLU A 121 -17.15 -15.96 -8.65
C GLU A 121 -17.57 -14.86 -7.67
N ASP A 122 -16.81 -14.72 -6.57
CA ASP A 122 -17.01 -13.68 -5.56
C ASP A 122 -15.72 -12.88 -5.38
N TRP A 123 -15.66 -11.75 -6.07
CA TRP A 123 -14.51 -10.86 -6.12
C TRP A 123 -14.43 -9.92 -4.92
N ARG A 124 -15.38 -9.97 -3.98
CA ARG A 124 -15.43 -9.03 -2.85
C ARG A 124 -14.18 -9.13 -1.98
N ALA A 125 -13.73 -10.36 -1.67
CA ALA A 125 -12.53 -10.58 -0.86
C ALA A 125 -11.26 -10.13 -1.60
N ARG A 126 -11.10 -10.56 -2.86
CA ARG A 126 -10.01 -10.14 -3.76
C ARG A 126 -9.90 -8.63 -3.87
N ASN A 127 -11.01 -7.95 -4.16
CA ASN A 127 -11.00 -6.50 -4.35
C ASN A 127 -10.78 -5.74 -3.04
N TRP A 128 -11.30 -6.27 -1.92
CA TRP A 128 -10.97 -5.73 -0.60
C TRP A 128 -9.48 -5.85 -0.29
N ARG A 129 -8.87 -7.02 -0.51
CA ARG A 129 -7.42 -7.23 -0.35
C ARG A 129 -6.63 -6.28 -1.24
N SER A 130 -6.99 -6.19 -2.51
CA SER A 130 -6.35 -5.29 -3.48
C SER A 130 -6.35 -3.84 -2.98
N ARG A 131 -7.50 -3.34 -2.50
CA ARG A 131 -7.61 -2.00 -1.89
C ARG A 131 -6.73 -1.87 -0.65
N ARG A 132 -6.74 -2.86 0.23
CA ARG A 132 -5.99 -2.84 1.49
C ARG A 132 -4.49 -2.88 1.25
N VAL A 133 -4.01 -3.71 0.34
CA VAL A 133 -2.61 -3.79 -0.08
C VAL A 133 -2.17 -2.46 -0.70
N ALA A 134 -2.97 -1.87 -1.61
CA ALA A 134 -2.64 -0.57 -2.21
C ALA A 134 -2.60 0.57 -1.18
N GLN A 135 -3.45 0.53 -0.14
CA GLN A 135 -3.36 1.46 0.97
C GLN A 135 -2.05 1.26 1.75
N LEU A 136 -1.78 0.04 2.21
CA LEU A 136 -0.60 -0.28 3.01
C LEU A 136 0.72 0.00 2.27
N ALA A 137 0.76 -0.24 0.96
CA ALA A 137 1.92 0.04 0.13
C ALA A 137 2.24 1.54 0.04
N ARG A 138 1.21 2.40 0.08
CA ARG A 138 1.37 3.86 0.16
C ARG A 138 1.76 4.33 1.55
N GLU A 139 1.50 3.52 2.58
CA GLU A 139 1.83 3.82 3.98
C GLU A 139 3.22 3.33 4.38
N ALA A 140 3.80 2.38 3.65
CA ALA A 140 5.12 1.79 3.87
C ALA A 140 6.24 2.82 3.74
N GLU A 141 7.18 2.79 4.69
CA GLU A 141 8.24 3.81 4.84
C GLU A 141 9.53 3.45 4.09
N ASN A 142 9.74 2.15 3.81
CA ASN A 142 10.94 1.65 3.14
C ASN A 142 10.61 0.50 2.18
N ALA A 143 11.56 0.11 1.34
CA ALA A 143 11.36 -0.95 0.34
C ALA A 143 11.06 -2.33 0.98
N TRP A 144 11.65 -2.64 2.13
CA TRP A 144 11.36 -3.88 2.86
C TRP A 144 9.92 -3.95 3.38
N GLU A 145 9.36 -2.84 3.85
CA GLU A 145 7.94 -2.75 4.21
C GLU A 145 7.03 -2.87 3.00
N ARG A 146 7.37 -2.27 1.86
CA ARG A 146 6.62 -2.46 0.61
C ARG A 146 6.60 -3.93 0.18
N ALA A 147 7.75 -4.61 0.25
CA ALA A 147 7.84 -6.05 -0.01
C ALA A 147 6.99 -6.86 0.99
N ALA A 148 7.03 -6.52 2.28
CA ALA A 148 6.22 -7.18 3.30
C ALA A 148 4.71 -7.01 3.07
N VAL A 149 4.28 -5.86 2.55
CA VAL A 149 2.88 -5.61 2.14
C VAL A 149 2.48 -6.48 0.96
N ALA A 150 3.33 -6.60 -0.08
CA ALA A 150 3.06 -7.49 -1.21
C ALA A 150 2.99 -8.97 -0.77
N ALA A 151 3.84 -9.37 0.17
CA ALA A 151 3.85 -10.71 0.76
C ALA A 151 2.65 -11.01 1.68
N ALA A 152 1.98 -9.98 2.22
CA ALA A 152 1.02 -10.15 3.33
C ALA A 152 -0.21 -11.02 2.98
N VAL A 153 -0.57 -11.09 1.70
CA VAL A 153 -1.71 -11.89 1.19
C VAL A 153 -1.29 -13.25 0.62
N LEU A 154 0.01 -13.52 0.49
CA LEU A 154 0.50 -14.79 -0.03
C LEU A 154 0.50 -15.84 1.08
N GLY A 155 0.08 -17.06 0.72
CA GLY A 155 0.23 -18.24 1.57
C GLY A 155 1.71 -18.59 1.79
N PRO A 156 2.04 -19.39 2.82
CA PRO A 156 3.42 -19.74 3.15
C PRO A 156 4.15 -20.43 1.99
N ASP A 157 3.47 -21.28 1.24
CA ASP A 157 4.04 -22.00 0.09
C ASP A 157 4.37 -21.03 -1.05
N GLN A 158 3.43 -20.14 -1.41
CA GLN A 158 3.62 -19.12 -2.44
C GLN A 158 4.73 -18.13 -2.07
N LEU A 159 4.89 -17.83 -0.78
CA LEU A 159 5.98 -17.00 -0.29
C LEU A 159 7.34 -17.73 -0.41
N ALA A 160 7.38 -19.02 -0.05
CA ALA A 160 8.60 -19.82 -0.14
C ALA A 160 9.07 -20.01 -1.60
N GLU A 161 8.15 -20.02 -2.57
CA GLU A 161 8.49 -20.09 -4.00
C GLU A 161 9.10 -18.80 -4.56
N VAL A 162 8.87 -17.64 -3.94
CA VAL A 162 9.41 -16.35 -4.42
C VAL A 162 10.65 -15.93 -3.63
N VAL A 163 10.76 -16.37 -2.38
CA VAL A 163 11.82 -15.93 -1.45
C VAL A 163 12.59 -17.14 -0.94
N ASP A 164 13.66 -17.48 -1.66
CA ASP A 164 14.51 -18.62 -1.32
C ASP A 164 15.27 -18.39 0.01
N ASP A 165 15.77 -17.16 0.24
CA ASP A 165 16.55 -16.83 1.43
C ASP A 165 15.69 -16.91 2.71
N PRO A 166 16.02 -17.81 3.67
CA PRO A 166 15.30 -17.92 4.92
C PRO A 166 15.36 -16.65 5.79
N TYR A 167 16.41 -15.84 5.70
CA TYR A 167 16.56 -14.59 6.45
C TYR A 167 15.66 -13.50 5.89
N GLU A 168 15.55 -13.39 4.57
CA GLU A 168 14.58 -12.49 3.93
C GLU A 168 13.16 -12.89 4.31
N ARG A 169 12.82 -14.19 4.28
CA ARG A 169 11.51 -14.68 4.74
C ARG A 169 11.25 -14.34 6.21
N ALA A 170 12.22 -14.52 7.09
CA ALA A 170 12.10 -14.15 8.49
C ALA A 170 11.91 -12.62 8.66
N HIS A 171 12.63 -11.83 7.88
CA HIS A 171 12.53 -10.38 7.91
C HIS A 171 11.15 -9.88 7.45
N LEU A 172 10.63 -10.42 6.33
CA LEU A 172 9.29 -10.13 5.82
C LEU A 172 8.21 -10.52 6.83
N ARG A 173 8.34 -11.67 7.51
CA ARG A 173 7.40 -12.08 8.57
C ARG A 173 7.38 -11.08 9.74
N ARG A 174 8.54 -10.55 10.13
CA ARG A 174 8.64 -9.52 11.19
C ARG A 174 7.99 -8.20 10.78
N LEU A 175 8.11 -7.82 9.50
CA LEU A 175 7.53 -6.60 8.94
C LEU A 175 6.09 -6.76 8.47
N ARG A 176 5.50 -7.96 8.60
CA ARG A 176 4.21 -8.29 7.99
C ARG A 176 3.13 -7.31 8.46
N ALA A 177 2.62 -6.52 7.52
CA ALA A 177 1.55 -5.57 7.79
C ALA A 177 0.24 -6.32 8.10
N SER A 178 -0.46 -5.91 9.16
CA SER A 178 -1.79 -6.43 9.46
C SER A 178 -2.80 -5.92 8.43
N LEU A 179 -3.40 -6.83 7.68
CA LEU A 179 -4.50 -6.54 6.77
C LEU A 179 -5.77 -6.15 7.56
N LEU A 180 -5.96 -6.75 8.73
CA LEU A 180 -7.00 -6.38 9.68
C LEU A 180 -6.61 -5.11 10.44
N SER A 181 -7.62 -4.37 10.91
CA SER A 181 -7.36 -3.28 11.85
C SER A 181 -7.09 -3.78 13.25
N ALA A 182 -6.38 -2.96 14.02
CA ALA A 182 -5.96 -3.27 15.39
C ALA A 182 -7.12 -3.53 16.39
N LYS A 183 -8.38 -3.30 16.00
CA LYS A 183 -9.53 -3.70 16.83
C LYS A 183 -9.67 -5.22 16.78
N GLY A 184 -9.35 -5.86 17.90
CA GLY A 184 -9.38 -7.31 18.05
C GLY A 184 -10.76 -7.88 17.72
N GLU A 185 -10.83 -8.68 16.66
CA GLU A 185 -12.00 -9.51 16.39
C GLU A 185 -12.07 -10.64 17.41
N PRO A 186 -13.28 -11.04 17.84
CA PRO A 186 -13.43 -12.13 18.79
C PRO A 186 -12.85 -13.42 18.19
N PRO A 187 -12.20 -14.29 18.98
CA PRO A 187 -11.57 -15.52 18.47
C PRO A 187 -12.51 -16.43 17.65
N SER A 188 -13.81 -16.37 17.94
CA SER A 188 -14.86 -17.11 17.23
C SER A 188 -15.08 -16.67 15.77
N SER A 189 -14.55 -15.52 15.37
CA SER A 189 -14.65 -14.98 14.01
C SER A 189 -13.51 -15.44 13.10
N ARG A 190 -12.42 -15.97 13.66
CA ARG A 190 -11.22 -16.36 12.91
C ARG A 190 -11.49 -17.27 11.70
N PRO A 191 -12.30 -18.35 11.79
CA PRO A 191 -12.52 -19.23 10.65
C PRO A 191 -13.21 -18.55 9.45
N LEU A 192 -13.96 -17.46 9.69
CA LEU A 192 -14.63 -16.70 8.63
C LEU A 192 -13.70 -15.66 7.99
N VAL A 193 -12.65 -15.27 8.71
CA VAL A 193 -11.82 -14.11 8.38
C VAL A 193 -10.50 -14.55 7.76
N GLU A 194 -9.88 -15.61 8.28
CA GLU A 194 -8.62 -16.16 7.76
C GLU A 194 -8.64 -16.42 6.24
N PRO A 195 -9.70 -17.01 5.65
CA PRO A 195 -9.77 -17.21 4.20
C PRO A 195 -9.81 -15.89 3.41
N LEU A 196 -10.31 -14.80 4.01
CA LEU A 196 -10.36 -13.49 3.36
C LEU A 196 -9.00 -12.81 3.31
N LEU A 197 -8.06 -13.19 4.17
CA LEU A 197 -6.75 -12.56 4.27
C LEU A 197 -5.74 -13.10 3.26
N THR A 198 -5.96 -14.30 2.75
CA THR A 198 -5.04 -15.00 1.85
C THR A 198 -5.61 -15.02 0.43
N ALA A 199 -4.78 -14.74 -0.56
CA ALA A 199 -5.14 -14.87 -1.96
C ALA A 199 -5.27 -16.36 -2.35
N ASP A 200 -6.37 -16.69 -3.02
CA ASP A 200 -6.72 -18.04 -3.48
C ASP A 200 -6.93 -18.10 -5.00
N ASP A 201 -7.19 -16.96 -5.64
CA ASP A 201 -7.29 -16.83 -7.09
C ASP A 201 -5.89 -16.85 -7.74
N PRO A 202 -5.65 -17.71 -8.75
CA PRO A 202 -4.34 -17.80 -9.41
C PRO A 202 -3.84 -16.49 -10.00
N ASP A 203 -4.73 -15.67 -10.59
CA ASP A 203 -4.33 -14.39 -11.18
C ASP A 203 -3.95 -13.38 -10.09
N GLU A 204 -4.68 -13.38 -8.96
CA GLU A 204 -4.32 -12.59 -7.77
C GLU A 204 -2.98 -13.02 -7.19
N ILE A 205 -2.76 -14.32 -7.00
CA ILE A 205 -1.49 -14.87 -6.50
C ILE A 205 -0.33 -14.46 -7.41
N LEU A 206 -0.47 -14.66 -8.73
CA LEU A 206 0.56 -14.31 -9.71
C LEU A 206 0.91 -12.82 -9.63
N TRP A 207 -0.10 -11.95 -9.58
CA TRP A 207 0.11 -10.51 -9.44
C TRP A 207 0.92 -10.15 -8.19
N HIS A 208 0.58 -10.75 -7.04
CA HIS A 208 1.31 -10.49 -5.79
C HIS A 208 2.73 -11.07 -5.80
N ARG A 209 2.96 -12.22 -6.45
CA ARG A 209 4.31 -12.78 -6.64
C ARG A 209 5.20 -11.87 -7.48
N ILE A 210 4.69 -11.36 -8.60
CA ILE A 210 5.40 -10.39 -9.44
C ILE A 210 5.69 -9.11 -8.66
N SER A 211 4.69 -8.58 -7.94
CA SER A 211 4.85 -7.38 -7.11
C SER A 211 5.91 -7.59 -6.02
N LEU A 212 5.90 -8.76 -5.37
CA LEU A 212 6.88 -9.10 -4.34
C LEU A 212 8.29 -9.19 -4.90
N ALA A 213 8.48 -9.85 -6.05
CA ALA A 213 9.80 -9.96 -6.68
C ALA A 213 10.38 -8.57 -6.99
N LEU A 214 9.59 -7.67 -7.58
CA LEU A 214 10.00 -6.30 -7.88
C LEU A 214 10.36 -5.52 -6.60
N CYS A 215 9.53 -5.62 -5.56
CA CYS A 215 9.83 -4.95 -4.28
C CYS A 215 11.06 -5.52 -3.58
N LEU A 216 11.35 -6.82 -3.74
CA LEU A 216 12.56 -7.44 -3.17
C LEU A 216 13.81 -6.96 -3.87
N ASP A 217 13.79 -6.81 -5.20
CA ASP A 217 14.91 -6.27 -5.95
C ASP A 217 15.23 -4.83 -5.52
N GLU A 218 14.20 -3.99 -5.34
CA GLU A 218 14.36 -2.66 -4.74
C GLU A 218 14.93 -2.73 -3.32
N ALA A 219 14.38 -3.60 -2.47
CA ALA A 219 14.79 -3.70 -1.07
C ALA A 219 16.24 -4.16 -0.92
N ARG A 220 16.67 -5.15 -1.72
CA ARG A 220 18.05 -5.65 -1.75
C ARG A 220 19.03 -4.58 -2.23
N ALA A 221 18.63 -3.76 -3.20
CA ALA A 221 19.44 -2.65 -3.69
C ALA A 221 19.64 -1.54 -2.64
N GLU A 222 18.62 -1.26 -1.81
CA GLU A 222 18.73 -0.31 -0.69
C GLU A 222 19.57 -0.88 0.46
N ARG A 223 19.25 -2.09 0.93
CA ARG A 223 19.95 -2.76 2.02
C ARG A 223 19.63 -4.27 2.05
N PRO A 224 20.64 -5.16 2.20
CA PRO A 224 20.38 -6.57 2.47
C PRO A 224 19.54 -6.82 3.72
N ALA A 225 18.79 -7.94 3.76
CA ALA A 225 18.03 -8.32 4.95
C ALA A 225 18.96 -8.52 6.16
N PRO A 226 18.55 -8.12 7.38
CA PRO A 226 19.38 -8.30 8.57
C PRO A 226 19.70 -9.78 8.83
N ARG A 227 21.00 -10.12 8.91
CA ARG A 227 21.44 -11.47 9.25
C ARG A 227 21.84 -11.58 10.73
N PRO A 228 21.65 -12.75 11.36
CA PRO A 228 22.19 -13.01 12.70
C PRO A 228 23.71 -12.79 12.71
N GLY A 229 24.21 -11.99 13.65
CA GLY A 229 25.64 -11.69 13.80
C GLY A 229 26.13 -10.39 13.13
N GLU A 230 25.33 -9.76 12.26
CA GLU A 230 25.68 -8.46 11.66
C GLU A 230 25.29 -7.26 12.55
N ALA A 231 24.37 -7.46 13.50
CA ALA A 231 23.89 -6.42 14.42
C ALA A 231 24.85 -6.08 15.58
N GLY A 232 26.15 -6.40 15.44
CA GLY A 232 27.10 -6.36 16.56
C GLY A 232 28.55 -6.17 16.16
N ARG A 233 28.87 -5.21 15.30
CA ARG A 233 30.22 -4.60 15.30
C ARG A 233 30.10 -3.17 15.84
N PRO A 234 30.27 -2.95 17.16
CA PRO A 234 30.58 -1.61 17.65
C PRO A 234 31.85 -1.15 16.92
N GLY A 235 31.88 0.13 16.53
CA GLY A 235 32.74 0.69 15.51
C GLY A 235 34.14 0.08 15.42
N TRP A 236 34.49 -0.37 14.23
CA TRP A 236 35.88 -0.37 13.82
C TRP A 236 36.33 1.09 13.80
N VAL A 237 36.92 1.54 14.90
CA VAL A 237 37.74 2.74 14.92
C VAL A 237 39.05 2.33 14.25
N PRO A 238 39.39 2.84 13.05
CA PRO A 238 40.72 2.61 12.50
C PRO A 238 41.73 3.09 13.55
N PRO A 239 42.80 2.33 13.84
CA PRO A 239 43.80 2.76 14.80
C PRO A 239 44.33 4.12 14.35
N SER A 240 44.17 5.11 15.22
CA SER A 240 44.74 6.44 15.01
C SER A 240 46.25 6.27 14.82
N PRO A 241 46.86 6.87 13.78
CA PRO A 241 48.31 6.81 13.64
C PRO A 241 48.94 7.40 14.90
N GLU A 242 49.78 6.59 15.52
CA GLU A 242 50.59 6.94 16.69
C GLU A 242 51.43 8.18 16.35
N PRO A 243 51.49 9.21 17.20
CA PRO A 243 52.28 10.40 16.91
C PRO A 243 53.77 10.05 16.88
N ALA A 244 54.40 10.32 15.74
CA ALA A 244 55.85 10.22 15.58
C ALA A 244 56.57 11.06 16.65
N PRO A 245 57.71 10.58 17.20
CA PRO A 245 58.46 11.31 18.19
C PRO A 245 59.00 12.63 17.60
N ALA A 246 58.70 13.73 18.28
CA ALA A 246 59.24 15.05 18.01
C ALA A 246 60.76 15.03 18.25
N GLY A 247 61.51 14.95 17.16
CA GLY A 247 62.95 15.20 17.13
C GLY A 247 63.22 16.67 16.85
N GLY A 248 63.78 17.36 17.83
CA GLY A 248 65.00 18.14 17.69
C GLY A 248 65.04 19.34 16.74
N ASP A 249 65.20 20.50 17.38
CA ASP A 249 66.23 21.50 17.07
C ASP A 249 65.88 22.69 16.15
N GLY A 250 65.87 23.86 16.79
CA GLY A 250 66.93 24.85 16.51
C GLY A 250 66.52 26.14 15.79
N HIS A 251 66.59 27.26 16.53
CA HIS A 251 67.11 28.59 16.13
C HIS A 251 66.71 29.11 14.73
N GLY A 252 65.88 30.14 14.60
CA GLY A 252 66.25 31.54 14.87
C GLY A 252 66.09 32.40 13.59
N PRO A 253 65.97 33.74 13.68
CA PRO A 253 65.01 34.52 12.87
C PRO A 253 65.63 35.52 11.86
N GLY A 254 64.79 36.13 11.01
CA GLY A 254 65.08 37.33 10.20
C GLY A 254 64.15 37.44 8.99
N ALA A 255 63.25 38.44 8.91
CA ALA A 255 63.43 39.71 8.15
C ALA A 255 63.42 39.46 6.63
N GLU A 256 62.70 40.12 5.72
CA GLU A 256 61.95 41.38 5.60
C GLU A 256 61.17 41.26 4.25
N SER A 257 59.92 41.70 4.14
CA SER A 257 59.46 42.99 3.56
C SER A 257 59.38 43.10 2.01
N ALA A 258 58.35 43.86 1.59
CA ALA A 258 58.05 44.43 0.25
C ALA A 258 57.35 43.51 -0.78
N ALA A 259 56.04 43.71 -1.04
CA ALA A 259 55.47 44.62 -2.07
C ALA A 259 55.53 43.98 -3.48
N GLY A 260 54.48 43.93 -4.31
CA GLY A 260 53.15 44.51 -4.34
C GLY A 260 52.38 43.94 -5.56
N ALA A 261 51.40 44.70 -6.06
CA ALA A 261 50.47 44.44 -7.18
C ALA A 261 49.17 43.70 -6.77
N ALA A 262 48.08 44.44 -6.51
CA ALA A 262 47.04 44.86 -7.48
C ALA A 262 46.29 43.63 -8.05
N VAL A 263 44.98 43.44 -7.87
CA VAL A 263 43.87 44.20 -8.49
C VAL A 263 42.54 43.84 -7.76
N ARG A 264 41.66 44.83 -7.56
CA ARG A 264 40.22 44.71 -7.22
C ARG A 264 39.39 44.94 -8.50
N PRO A 265 38.03 44.85 -8.50
CA PRO A 265 37.09 43.95 -7.82
C PRO A 265 36.05 43.37 -8.83
N GLY A 266 35.16 42.47 -8.40
CA GLY A 266 34.02 42.03 -9.22
C GLY A 266 32.84 41.58 -8.37
N ARG A 267 31.91 42.49 -8.09
CA ARG A 267 30.67 42.27 -7.35
C ARG A 267 29.57 41.89 -8.35
N ALA A 268 28.87 40.77 -8.15
CA ALA A 268 27.56 40.56 -8.77
C ALA A 268 26.64 39.72 -7.87
N ARG A 269 25.39 40.16 -7.81
CA ARG A 269 24.27 39.82 -6.91
C ARG A 269 23.63 38.45 -7.20
N PRO A 270 22.81 37.93 -6.26
CA PRO A 270 22.06 36.68 -6.42
C PRO A 270 20.76 36.90 -7.20
N SER A 271 20.36 35.91 -8.01
CA SER A 271 19.05 35.85 -8.67
C SER A 271 18.24 34.67 -8.12
N ALA A 272 17.04 35.00 -7.65
CA ALA A 272 15.99 34.10 -7.16
C ALA A 272 15.23 33.42 -8.34
N PRO A 273 14.28 32.50 -8.08
CA PRO A 273 14.02 31.34 -8.95
C PRO A 273 12.93 31.57 -10.00
N VAL A 274 13.02 30.81 -11.09
CA VAL A 274 12.03 30.74 -12.17
C VAL A 274 11.10 29.54 -11.95
N ARG A 275 9.79 29.82 -11.88
CA ARG A 275 8.71 28.83 -12.11
C ARG A 275 8.57 28.58 -13.62
N PRO A 276 8.06 27.41 -14.01
CA PRO A 276 7.01 27.45 -15.03
C PRO A 276 5.76 26.67 -14.63
N ALA A 277 4.63 27.27 -14.96
CA ALA A 277 3.33 26.63 -15.04
C ALA A 277 3.08 26.14 -16.48
N GLY A 278 2.29 25.06 -16.62
CA GLY A 278 1.35 24.94 -17.74
C GLY A 278 1.53 23.78 -18.71
N ARG A 279 0.72 22.73 -18.45
CA ARG A 279 -0.20 22.06 -19.40
C ARG A 279 0.38 21.11 -20.46
N THR A 280 0.00 19.84 -20.39
CA THR A 280 -0.91 19.20 -21.38
C THR A 280 -1.36 17.82 -20.91
N GLU A 281 -2.66 17.60 -21.09
CA GLU A 281 -3.39 16.36 -20.91
C GLU A 281 -2.87 15.29 -21.87
N ARG A 282 -2.66 14.06 -21.38
CA ARG A 282 -2.67 12.86 -22.20
C ARG A 282 -3.49 11.78 -21.49
N SER A 283 -4.61 11.50 -22.13
CA SER A 283 -5.50 10.37 -21.92
C SER A 283 -4.73 9.05 -21.88
N GLY A 284 -4.79 8.34 -20.76
CA GLY A 284 -4.38 6.93 -20.67
C GLY A 284 -5.52 6.00 -21.12
N PRO A 285 -5.23 4.88 -21.82
CA PRO A 285 -6.26 4.05 -22.45
C PRO A 285 -6.98 3.14 -21.43
N PRO A 286 -8.22 2.70 -21.74
CA PRO A 286 -8.98 1.76 -20.91
C PRO A 286 -8.38 0.35 -20.96
N GLY A 287 -8.46 -0.34 -19.82
CA GLY A 287 -7.91 -1.67 -19.59
C GLY A 287 -8.42 -2.72 -20.58
N ARG A 288 -7.49 -3.54 -21.08
CA ARG A 288 -7.80 -4.77 -21.80
C ARG A 288 -7.93 -5.95 -20.84
N PRO A 289 -8.88 -6.87 -21.05
CA PRO A 289 -8.97 -8.12 -20.30
C PRO A 289 -7.88 -9.10 -20.77
N GLY A 290 -7.12 -9.65 -19.82
CA GLY A 290 -6.17 -10.74 -20.07
C GLY A 290 -6.88 -12.08 -20.32
N PRO A 291 -6.26 -13.02 -21.07
CA PRO A 291 -6.89 -14.27 -21.45
C PRO A 291 -6.89 -15.27 -20.29
N ARG A 292 -8.08 -15.75 -19.91
CA ARG A 292 -8.26 -16.88 -19.01
C ARG A 292 -8.17 -18.20 -19.79
N GLY A 293 -7.38 -19.12 -19.25
CA GLY A 293 -7.64 -20.56 -19.33
C GLY A 293 -6.61 -21.36 -20.10
N LEU A 294 -5.73 -22.09 -19.38
CA LEU A 294 -5.20 -23.40 -19.80
C LEU A 294 -4.31 -24.15 -18.79
N TRP A 295 -4.62 -24.23 -17.47
CA TRP A 295 -3.85 -25.14 -16.58
C TRP A 295 -4.65 -26.02 -15.59
N ARG A 296 -5.98 -26.11 -15.71
CA ARG A 296 -6.73 -27.20 -15.04
C ARG A 296 -6.81 -28.45 -15.92
N ARG A 297 -5.65 -29.05 -16.17
CA ARG A 297 -5.47 -30.45 -16.59
C ARG A 297 -3.97 -30.68 -16.61
N LEU A 298 -3.43 -31.28 -15.55
CA LEU A 298 -2.20 -32.11 -15.50
C LEU A 298 -1.65 -32.24 -14.07
N HIS A 299 -2.47 -32.62 -13.07
CA HIS A 299 -1.94 -33.20 -11.81
C HIS A 299 -2.85 -34.29 -11.22
N ARG A 300 -3.47 -35.11 -12.08
CA ARG A 300 -4.12 -36.35 -11.66
C ARG A 300 -3.63 -37.52 -12.52
N SER A 301 -2.39 -37.92 -12.28
CA SER A 301 -1.83 -39.22 -12.66
C SER A 301 -0.43 -39.35 -12.07
N ARG A 302 -0.33 -39.97 -10.90
CA ARG A 302 0.71 -40.94 -10.51
C ARG A 302 0.53 -41.31 -9.03
N SER A 303 -0.42 -42.21 -8.81
CA SER A 303 -0.34 -43.19 -7.73
C SER A 303 -0.31 -44.54 -8.40
N ARG A 304 0.87 -45.16 -8.42
CA ARG A 304 1.14 -46.59 -8.30
C ARG A 304 2.62 -46.71 -7.96
#